data_AF-A0A8J3AJ39-F1
#
_entry.id   AF-A0A8J3AJ39-F1
#
_cell.length_a   1.000
_cell.length_b   1.000
_cell.length_c   1.000
_cell.angle_alpha   90.00
_cell.angle_beta   90.00
_cell.angle_gamma   90.00
#
_symmetry.space_group_name_H-M   'P 1'
#
loop_
_entity.id
_entity.type
_entity.pdbx_description
1 polymer ?
#
loop_
_entity_poly.entity_id
_entity_poly.type
_entity_poly.pdbx_seq_one_letter_code
_entity_poly.pdbx_strand_id
1 'polypeptide(L)'
;MNTIIRSEKNISKYYSVTQLDKVVTFVTISGMETNITNSVMQFAVEYLNRCAKAQGVTRQQIADHTGFSRQSVNAWFRKHRMTLDQFITVAFFLRQNPGDLLSLASDQCLRSRADGGDPDVVSY
;
A
#
# COMPACT_ATOMS: atom_id res chain seq x y z
N MET A 1 -0.06 68.93 -14.39
CA MET A 1 0.25 68.82 -12.96
C MET A 1 -0.87 68.00 -12.32
N ASN A 2 -0.58 66.77 -11.88
CA ASN A 2 -1.38 65.82 -11.05
C ASN A 2 -1.20 64.38 -11.58
N THR A 3 -1.14 63.28 -10.84
CA THR A 3 -0.77 62.88 -9.47
C THR A 3 -0.64 61.34 -9.55
N ILE A 4 0.27 60.72 -8.81
CA ILE A 4 0.50 59.27 -8.73
C ILE A 4 -0.59 58.58 -7.88
N ILE A 5 -1.17 57.44 -8.29
CA ILE A 5 -1.74 56.41 -7.38
C ILE A 5 -1.52 54.97 -7.93
N ARG A 6 -0.96 54.09 -7.09
CA ARG A 6 -0.72 52.63 -7.23
C ARG A 6 -2.02 51.80 -7.35
N SER A 7 -1.95 50.63 -7.99
CA SER A 7 -2.78 49.45 -7.63
C SER A 7 -2.23 48.16 -8.28
N GLU A 8 -1.51 47.35 -7.50
CA GLU A 8 -1.32 45.92 -7.77
C GLU A 8 -2.68 45.20 -7.68
N LYS A 9 -3.06 44.43 -8.72
CA LYS A 9 -3.89 43.20 -8.68
C LYS A 9 -4.59 42.96 -10.02
N ASN A 10 -4.25 41.84 -10.68
CA ASN A 10 -5.17 40.82 -11.18
C ASN A 10 -4.54 40.04 -12.35
N ILE A 11 -3.71 39.05 -12.02
CA ILE A 11 -3.49 37.92 -12.92
C ILE A 11 -4.40 36.80 -12.43
N SER A 12 -5.70 36.93 -12.72
CA SER A 12 -6.66 35.84 -12.57
C SER A 12 -7.49 35.80 -13.84
N LYS A 13 -6.99 35.09 -14.86
CA LYS A 13 -7.79 34.70 -16.02
C LYS A 13 -7.33 33.35 -16.58
N TYR A 14 -8.07 32.32 -16.13
CA TYR A 14 -8.46 31.12 -16.88
C TYR A 14 -7.37 30.11 -17.28
N TYR A 15 -6.89 29.34 -16.29
CA TYR A 15 -6.69 27.91 -16.54
C TYR A 15 -8.06 27.23 -16.40
N SER A 16 -8.53 26.59 -17.46
CA SER A 16 -9.84 25.95 -17.45
C SER A 16 -9.86 24.85 -16.39
N VAL A 17 -10.88 24.89 -15.53
CA VAL A 17 -11.11 23.95 -14.42
C VAL A 17 -11.07 22.49 -14.91
N THR A 18 -11.36 22.25 -16.18
CA THR A 18 -11.36 20.94 -16.85
C THR A 18 -9.97 20.31 -17.02
N GLN A 19 -8.89 21.10 -17.12
CA GLN A 19 -7.53 20.55 -17.23
C GLN A 19 -6.94 20.22 -15.86
N LEU A 20 -7.26 21.01 -14.84
CA LEU A 20 -6.93 20.68 -13.45
C LEU A 20 -7.68 19.42 -13.00
N ASP A 21 -8.94 19.26 -13.39
CA ASP A 21 -9.71 18.04 -13.06
C ASP A 21 -9.08 16.78 -13.66
N LYS A 22 -8.57 16.81 -14.89
CA LYS A 22 -7.91 15.64 -15.50
C LYS A 22 -6.56 15.34 -14.84
N VAL A 23 -5.83 16.36 -14.40
CA VAL A 23 -4.55 16.17 -13.69
C VAL A 23 -4.77 15.70 -12.26
N VAL A 24 -5.78 16.22 -11.55
CA VAL A 24 -6.22 15.69 -10.25
C VAL A 24 -6.71 14.25 -10.42
N THR A 25 -7.49 13.95 -11.47
CA THR A 25 -7.95 12.58 -11.74
C THR A 25 -6.78 11.65 -12.07
N PHE A 26 -5.75 12.10 -12.81
CA PHE A 26 -4.55 11.29 -13.08
C PHE A 26 -3.69 11.06 -11.84
N VAL A 27 -3.44 12.10 -11.02
CA VAL A 27 -2.69 11.98 -9.76
C VAL A 27 -3.45 11.12 -8.74
N THR A 28 -4.79 11.21 -8.72
CA THR A 28 -5.61 10.38 -7.84
C THR A 28 -5.74 8.95 -8.36
N ILE A 29 -5.74 8.68 -9.67
CA ILE A 29 -5.75 7.31 -10.23
C ILE A 29 -4.38 6.64 -10.04
N SER A 30 -3.27 7.28 -10.39
CA SER A 30 -1.93 6.69 -10.16
C SER A 30 -1.59 6.57 -8.66
N GLY A 31 -2.09 7.50 -7.83
CA GLY A 31 -2.04 7.40 -6.38
C GLY A 31 -2.99 6.33 -5.80
N MET A 32 -4.13 6.07 -6.45
CA MET A 32 -5.04 4.98 -6.09
C MET A 32 -4.47 3.62 -6.46
N GLU A 33 -3.84 3.43 -7.62
CA GLU A 33 -3.21 2.16 -8.02
C GLU A 33 -2.05 1.78 -7.08
N THR A 34 -1.24 2.75 -6.67
CA THR A 34 -0.17 2.54 -5.67
C THR A 34 -0.72 2.31 -4.26
N ASN A 35 -1.80 2.99 -3.85
CA ASN A 35 -2.44 2.70 -2.56
C ASN A 35 -3.14 1.33 -2.54
N ILE A 36 -3.79 0.93 -3.63
CA ILE A 36 -4.44 -0.39 -3.75
C ILE A 36 -3.39 -1.48 -3.64
N THR A 37 -2.34 -1.43 -4.45
CA THR A 37 -1.28 -2.43 -4.42
C THR A 37 -0.58 -2.50 -3.05
N ASN A 38 -0.37 -1.35 -2.39
CA ASN A 38 0.14 -1.33 -1.02
C ASN A 38 -0.83 -1.97 -0.01
N SER A 39 -2.13 -1.67 -0.08
CA SER A 39 -3.14 -2.24 0.82
C SER A 39 -3.36 -3.74 0.61
N VAL A 40 -3.37 -4.22 -0.64
CA VAL A 40 -3.42 -5.66 -0.96
C VAL A 40 -2.18 -6.36 -0.42
N MET A 41 -0.99 -5.79 -0.61
CA MET A 41 0.24 -6.40 -0.09
C MET A 41 0.24 -6.44 1.46
N GLN A 42 -0.32 -5.43 2.13
CA GLN A 42 -0.45 -5.43 3.58
C GLN A 42 -1.33 -6.59 4.09
N PHE A 43 -2.52 -6.78 3.49
CA PHE A 43 -3.40 -7.90 3.81
C PHE A 43 -2.75 -9.24 3.48
N ALA A 44 -2.04 -9.35 2.34
CA ALA A 44 -1.34 -10.56 1.96
C ALA A 44 -0.24 -10.93 2.97
N VAL A 45 0.59 -9.95 3.37
CA VAL A 45 1.63 -10.15 4.40
C VAL A 45 1.01 -10.50 5.75
N GLU A 46 -0.16 -9.95 6.08
CA GLU A 46 -0.89 -10.31 7.28
C GLU A 46 -1.40 -11.75 7.26
N TYR A 47 -2.00 -12.21 6.16
CA TYR A 47 -2.39 -13.61 6.03
C TYR A 47 -1.19 -14.54 6.12
N LEU A 48 -0.10 -14.20 5.44
CA LEU A 48 1.15 -14.95 5.50
C LEU A 48 1.69 -15.04 6.95
N ASN A 49 1.57 -13.95 7.70
CA ASN A 49 1.92 -13.92 9.12
C ASN A 49 1.04 -14.86 9.96
N ARG A 50 -0.28 -14.87 9.70
CA ARG A 50 -1.23 -15.77 10.36
C ARG A 50 -0.91 -17.23 10.04
N CYS A 51 -0.60 -17.55 8.78
CA CYS A 51 -0.16 -18.89 8.37
C CYS A 51 1.13 -19.31 9.11
N ALA A 52 2.14 -18.44 9.19
CA ALA A 52 3.37 -18.74 9.91
C ALA A 52 3.10 -19.04 11.40
N LYS A 53 2.26 -18.23 12.06
CA LYS A 53 1.86 -18.44 13.45
C LYS A 53 1.08 -19.74 13.64
N ALA A 54 0.14 -20.05 12.74
CA ALA A 54 -0.67 -21.27 12.80
C ALA A 54 0.20 -22.54 12.65
N GLN A 55 1.27 -22.47 11.87
CA GLN A 55 2.23 -23.56 11.70
C GLN A 55 3.33 -23.59 12.78
N GLY A 56 3.32 -22.67 13.75
CA GLY A 56 4.37 -22.56 14.77
C GLY A 56 5.75 -22.15 14.22
N VAL A 57 5.79 -21.59 13.01
CA VAL A 57 7.03 -21.20 12.34
C VAL A 57 7.53 -19.86 12.88
N THR A 58 8.75 -19.88 13.43
CA THR A 58 9.40 -18.70 13.98
C THR A 58 10.06 -17.83 12.90
N ARG A 59 10.30 -16.55 13.23
CA ARG A 59 11.04 -15.65 12.32
C ARG A 59 12.47 -16.10 12.05
N GLN A 60 13.08 -16.80 13.01
CA GLN A 60 14.41 -17.37 12.84
C GLN A 60 14.38 -18.49 11.81
N GLN A 61 13.41 -19.41 11.89
CA GLN A 61 13.27 -20.49 10.90
C GLN A 61 13.02 -19.97 9.48
N ILE A 62 12.21 -18.90 9.34
CA ILE A 62 12.04 -18.24 8.04
C ILE A 62 13.38 -17.69 7.55
N ALA A 63 14.08 -16.92 8.39
CA ALA A 63 15.38 -16.35 8.06
C ALA A 63 16.41 -17.40 7.63
N ASP A 64 16.51 -18.49 8.40
CA ASP A 64 17.43 -19.60 8.14
C ASP A 64 17.12 -20.29 6.80
N HIS A 65 15.84 -20.42 6.44
CA HIS A 65 15.43 -21.06 5.20
C HIS A 65 15.60 -20.15 3.98
N THR A 66 15.27 -18.87 4.11
CA THR A 66 15.26 -17.93 2.98
C THR A 66 16.60 -17.23 2.76
N GLY A 67 17.57 -17.42 3.67
CA GLY A 67 18.88 -16.74 3.63
C GLY A 67 18.80 -15.24 3.96
N PHE A 68 17.70 -14.77 4.53
CA PHE A 68 17.52 -13.37 4.91
C PHE A 68 17.87 -13.18 6.39
N SER A 69 18.25 -11.97 6.78
CA SER A 69 18.47 -11.69 8.20
C SER A 69 17.16 -11.78 8.99
N ARG A 70 17.20 -12.32 10.22
CA ARG A 70 16.05 -12.31 11.12
C ARG A 70 15.48 -10.90 11.36
N GLN A 71 16.34 -9.88 11.35
CA GLN A 71 15.93 -8.49 11.52
C GLN A 71 15.07 -8.02 10.33
N SER A 72 15.48 -8.37 9.10
CA SER A 72 14.71 -8.09 7.88
C SER A 72 13.36 -8.79 7.92
N VAL A 73 13.35 -10.09 8.25
CA VAL A 73 12.11 -10.87 8.37
C VAL A 73 11.18 -10.26 9.42
N ASN A 74 11.70 -9.86 10.57
CA ASN A 74 10.90 -9.22 11.60
C ASN A 74 10.33 -7.87 11.13
N ALA A 75 11.13 -7.07 10.42
CA ALA A 75 10.70 -5.78 9.89
C ALA A 75 9.56 -5.94 8.87
N TRP A 76 9.62 -6.96 8.02
CA TRP A 76 8.59 -7.26 7.02
C TRP A 76 7.22 -7.50 7.64
N PHE A 77 7.18 -8.41 8.61
CA PHE A 77 5.92 -8.76 9.27
C PHE A 77 5.41 -7.68 10.22
N ARG A 78 6.30 -6.87 10.80
CA ARG A 78 5.89 -5.73 11.64
C ARG A 78 5.35 -4.58 10.81
N LYS A 79 5.98 -4.28 9.66
CA LYS A 79 5.59 -3.15 8.81
C LYS A 79 4.55 -3.51 7.76
N HIS A 80 4.17 -4.79 7.66
CA HIS A 80 3.30 -5.31 6.61
C HIS A 80 3.79 -4.94 5.20
N ARG A 81 5.11 -4.94 5.00
CA ARG A 81 5.76 -4.53 3.75
C ARG A 81 6.82 -5.53 3.35
N MET A 82 6.63 -6.12 2.18
CA MET A 82 7.53 -7.06 1.53
C MET A 82 7.55 -6.76 0.03
N THR A 83 8.66 -7.05 -0.65
CA THR A 83 8.64 -7.14 -2.11
C THR A 83 7.87 -8.40 -2.53
N LEU A 84 7.38 -8.44 -3.77
CA LEU A 84 6.68 -9.61 -4.30
C LEU A 84 7.56 -10.88 -4.23
N ASP A 85 8.85 -10.77 -4.54
CA ASP A 85 9.82 -11.86 -4.48
C ASP A 85 10.00 -12.42 -3.05
N GLN A 86 10.11 -11.53 -2.05
CA GLN A 86 10.19 -11.91 -0.64
C GLN A 86 8.91 -12.62 -0.18
N PHE A 87 7.76 -12.10 -0.59
CA PHE A 87 6.45 -12.67 -0.28
C PHE A 87 6.32 -14.09 -0.86
N ILE A 88 6.62 -14.26 -2.16
CA ILE A 88 6.57 -15.55 -2.85
C ILE A 88 7.50 -16.57 -2.19
N THR A 89 8.73 -16.16 -1.89
CA THR A 89 9.73 -17.02 -1.23
C THR A 89 9.23 -17.54 0.12
N VAL A 90 8.69 -16.66 0.95
CA VAL A 90 8.17 -17.05 2.28
C VAL A 90 6.87 -17.85 2.15
N ALA A 91 6.00 -17.55 1.17
CA ALA A 91 4.79 -18.32 0.90
C ALA A 91 5.11 -19.77 0.54
N PHE A 92 6.09 -19.99 -0.34
CA PHE A 92 6.54 -21.34 -0.69
C PHE A 92 7.12 -22.10 0.50
N PHE A 93 7.92 -21.43 1.34
CA PHE A 93 8.41 -22.04 2.57
C PHE A 93 7.27 -22.51 3.50
N LEU A 94 6.23 -21.69 3.64
CA LEU A 94 5.03 -22.01 4.43
C LEU A 94 4.05 -22.93 3.70
N ARG A 95 4.43 -23.45 2.53
CA ARG A 95 3.59 -24.29 1.65
C ARG A 95 2.24 -23.66 1.34
N GLN A 96 2.21 -22.33 1.20
CA GLN A 96 1.03 -21.58 0.78
C GLN A 96 1.18 -21.19 -0.69
N ASN A 97 0.07 -21.22 -1.42
CA ASN A 97 0.03 -20.68 -2.77
C ASN A 97 -0.04 -19.15 -2.70
N PRO A 98 0.98 -18.42 -3.22
CA PRO A 98 0.98 -16.96 -3.17
C PRO A 98 -0.16 -16.34 -3.99
N GLY A 99 -0.62 -17.00 -5.06
CA GLY A 99 -1.75 -16.54 -5.86
C GLY A 99 -3.04 -16.49 -5.05
N ASP A 100 -3.35 -17.58 -4.32
CA ASP A 100 -4.55 -17.68 -3.50
C ASP A 100 -4.54 -16.64 -2.36
N LEU A 101 -3.37 -16.43 -1.73
CA LEU A 101 -3.21 -15.40 -0.70
C LEU A 101 -3.41 -13.97 -1.25
N LEU A 102 -2.91 -13.68 -2.45
CA LEU A 102 -3.10 -12.38 -3.10
C LEU A 102 -4.54 -12.17 -3.54
N SER A 103 -5.23 -13.21 -4.02
CA SER A 103 -6.66 -13.14 -4.34
C SER A 103 -7.50 -12.86 -3.10
N LEU A 104 -7.27 -13.57 -1.99
CA LEU A 104 -7.94 -13.30 -0.72
C LEU A 104 -7.68 -11.88 -0.22
N ALA A 105 -6.43 -11.42 -0.34
CA ALA A 105 -6.05 -10.07 0.07
C ALA A 105 -6.72 -8.99 -0.78
N SER A 106 -6.85 -9.24 -2.09
CA SER A 106 -7.60 -8.38 -3.01
C SER A 106 -9.07 -8.30 -2.61
N ASP A 107 -9.71 -9.44 -2.37
CA ASP A 107 -11.12 -9.49 -1.96
C ASP A 107 -11.35 -8.73 -0.64
N GLN A 108 -10.46 -8.92 0.35
CA GLN A 108 -10.57 -8.20 1.62
C GLN A 108 -10.32 -6.70 1.44
N CYS A 109 -9.35 -6.30 0.62
CA CYS A 109 -9.11 -4.90 0.30
C CYS A 109 -10.34 -4.24 -0.34
N LEU A 110 -11.04 -4.95 -1.23
CA LEU A 110 -12.26 -4.45 -1.87
C LEU A 110 -13.41 -4.33 -0.87
N ARG A 111 -13.57 -5.29 0.05
CA ARG A 111 -14.60 -5.27 1.10
C ARG A 111 -14.41 -4.14 2.09
N SER A 112 -13.18 -3.97 2.63
CA SER A 112 -12.89 -2.90 3.59
C SER A 112 -13.22 -1.49 3.05
N ARG A 113 -13.12 -1.31 1.73
CA ARG A 113 -13.51 -0.07 1.05
C ARG A 113 -15.01 0.10 0.86
N ALA A 114 -15.72 -0.98 0.57
CA ALA A 114 -17.17 -0.95 0.41
C ALA A 114 -17.88 -0.53 1.72
N ASP A 115 -17.28 -0.88 2.85
CA ASP A 115 -17.81 -0.56 4.19
C ASP A 115 -17.45 0.86 4.66
N GLY A 116 -16.78 1.69 3.83
CA GLY A 116 -16.32 3.03 4.22
C GLY A 116 -15.17 3.03 5.23
N GLY A 117 -14.52 1.88 5.42
CA GLY A 117 -13.32 1.74 6.24
C GLY A 117 -12.14 2.38 5.53
N ASP A 118 -11.66 3.49 6.05
CA ASP A 118 -10.40 4.10 5.65
C ASP A 118 -9.28 3.04 5.71
N PRO A 119 -8.58 2.73 4.59
CA PRO A 119 -7.58 1.67 4.54
C PRO A 119 -6.37 1.92 5.44
N ASP A 120 -6.23 3.12 6.02
CA ASP A 120 -5.22 3.42 7.04
C ASP A 120 -5.59 2.94 8.46
N VAL A 121 -6.80 2.40 8.67
CA VAL A 121 -7.22 1.83 9.96
C VAL A 121 -6.94 0.33 10.02
N VAL A 122 -5.67 -0.04 9.93
CA VAL A 122 -5.19 -1.23 10.65
C VAL A 122 -4.57 -0.72 11.94
N SER A 123 -5.44 -0.35 12.89
CA SER A 123 -5.02 0.06 14.23
C SER A 123 -4.48 -1.13 15.01
N TYR A 124 -3.16 -1.16 15.22
CA TYR A 124 -2.51 -1.78 16.39
C TYR A 124 -1.22 -1.05 16.76
#